data_AF-L0GTM1-F1
#
_entry.id   AF-L0GTM1-F1
#
_cell.length_a   1.000
_cell.length_b   1.000
_cell.length_c   1.000
_cell.angle_alpha   90.00
_cell.angle_beta   90.00
_cell.angle_gamma   90.00
#
_symmetry.space_group_name_H-M   'P 1'
#
loop_
_entity.id
_entity.type
_entity.pdbx_description
1 polymer ?
#
loop_
_entity_poly.entity_id
_entity_poly.type
_entity_poly.pdbx_seq_one_letter_code
_entity_poly.pdbx_strand_id
1 'polypeptide(L)'
;MTLVNIMRGRRPRATLVAFALLFSAPAADAGDGATVGQVLAACERGFAAGGKGLDAAICDWSLLPCACHSPADGPQAGPRWCIPPAQAPAATIAAVAAELRRHPERSAAVEQVVPQILARVYPCPSDRP
;
A
#
# COMPACT_ATOMS: atom_id res chain seq x y z
N MET A 1 -69.48 19.15 -32.84
CA MET A 1 -68.04 19.48 -32.77
C MET A 1 -67.55 19.05 -31.39
N THR A 2 -66.67 18.09 -31.12
CA THR A 2 -65.80 17.21 -31.91
C THR A 2 -65.24 16.15 -30.92
N LEU A 3 -65.21 14.85 -31.30
CA LEU A 3 -64.40 13.70 -30.83
C LEU A 3 -64.36 13.38 -29.30
N VAL A 4 -64.82 12.24 -28.75
CA VAL A 4 -64.55 10.79 -29.01
C VAL A 4 -63.07 10.39 -29.00
N ASN A 5 -62.61 9.77 -27.91
CA ASN A 5 -61.66 8.64 -27.82
C ASN A 5 -61.50 8.29 -26.33
N ILE A 6 -61.95 7.18 -25.71
CA ILE A 6 -62.03 5.74 -26.06
C ILE A 6 -60.65 5.07 -26.24
N MET A 7 -60.22 4.44 -25.14
CA MET A 7 -59.64 3.10 -25.02
C MET A 7 -58.13 2.83 -25.08
N ARG A 8 -57.78 1.96 -24.12
CA ARG A 8 -56.93 0.75 -24.20
C ARG A 8 -55.41 0.89 -24.08
N GLY A 9 -54.88 0.16 -23.11
CA GLY A 9 -53.57 -0.51 -23.22
C GLY A 9 -52.96 -0.87 -21.87
N ARG A 10 -53.19 -2.10 -21.36
CA ARG A 10 -52.16 -3.16 -21.21
C ARG A 10 -51.01 -2.80 -20.25
N ARG A 11 -51.11 -3.20 -18.97
CA ARG A 11 -50.62 -4.45 -18.34
C ARG A 11 -49.12 -4.42 -17.94
N PRO A 12 -48.78 -5.02 -16.77
CA PRO A 12 -47.49 -4.89 -16.06
C PRO A 12 -46.45 -5.89 -16.60
N ARG A 13 -45.15 -5.58 -16.44
CA ARG A 13 -44.04 -6.53 -16.16
C ARG A 13 -42.66 -5.88 -16.34
N ALA A 14 -41.81 -6.15 -15.35
CA ALA A 14 -40.37 -6.41 -15.47
C ALA A 14 -39.45 -5.33 -16.06
N THR A 15 -38.66 -4.71 -15.18
CA THR A 15 -37.23 -4.50 -15.46
C THR A 15 -36.44 -4.60 -14.15
N LEU A 16 -36.26 -5.86 -13.71
CA LEU A 16 -35.03 -6.26 -13.03
C LEU A 16 -33.89 -6.18 -14.05
N VAL A 17 -32.65 -6.07 -13.54
CA VAL A 17 -31.36 -6.16 -14.25
C VAL A 17 -30.77 -4.82 -14.72
N ALA A 18 -29.85 -4.27 -13.91
CA ALA A 18 -28.48 -3.89 -14.33
C ALA A 18 -27.78 -3.05 -13.25
N PHE A 19 -27.44 -3.64 -12.10
CA PHE A 19 -26.50 -3.04 -11.13
C PHE A 19 -25.44 -4.07 -10.73
N ALA A 20 -24.87 -4.78 -11.71
CA ALA A 20 -23.98 -5.92 -11.48
C ALA A 20 -22.65 -5.83 -12.26
N LEU A 21 -22.19 -4.64 -12.66
CA LEU A 21 -21.00 -4.48 -13.50
C LEU A 21 -19.95 -3.44 -13.02
N LEU A 22 -19.99 -2.98 -11.77
CA LEU A 22 -19.02 -1.98 -11.27
C LEU A 22 -18.18 -2.40 -10.06
N PHE A 23 -18.19 -3.67 -9.66
CA PHE A 23 -17.29 -4.19 -8.64
C PHE A 23 -16.42 -5.32 -9.19
N SER A 24 -15.69 -5.04 -10.27
CA SER A 24 -14.45 -5.76 -10.55
C SER A 24 -13.41 -5.32 -9.53
N ALA A 25 -13.52 -5.83 -8.31
CA ALA A 25 -12.42 -5.78 -7.36
C ALA A 25 -11.29 -6.63 -7.94
N PRO A 26 -10.08 -6.10 -8.13
CA PRO A 26 -8.95 -6.94 -8.50
C PRO A 26 -8.80 -7.99 -7.39
N ALA A 27 -8.82 -9.27 -7.79
CA ALA A 27 -8.39 -10.33 -6.90
C ALA A 27 -6.97 -9.98 -6.46
N ALA A 28 -6.82 -9.61 -5.18
CA ALA A 28 -5.51 -9.56 -4.58
C ALA A 28 -4.98 -11.00 -4.61
N ASP A 29 -4.06 -11.28 -5.52
CA ASP A 29 -3.23 -12.47 -5.43
C ASP A 29 -2.69 -12.54 -4.01
N ALA A 30 -3.01 -13.62 -3.33
CA ALA A 30 -2.55 -13.91 -1.98
C ALA A 30 -1.06 -14.27 -2.03
N GLY A 31 -0.21 -13.27 -2.24
CA GLY A 31 1.11 -13.26 -1.64
C GLY A 31 0.92 -12.87 -0.18
N ASP A 32 1.48 -13.63 0.75
CA ASP A 32 1.30 -13.47 2.20
C ASP A 32 1.84 -12.14 2.79
N GLY A 33 2.18 -11.15 1.96
CA GLY A 33 2.75 -9.85 2.33
C GLY A 33 2.30 -8.70 1.43
N ALA A 34 2.53 -7.47 1.87
CA ALA A 34 2.12 -6.29 1.11
C ALA A 34 3.09 -6.02 -0.05
N THR A 35 2.56 -5.67 -1.23
CA THR A 35 3.40 -5.30 -2.37
C THR A 35 3.88 -3.85 -2.28
N VAL A 36 4.99 -3.52 -2.97
CA VAL A 36 5.47 -2.14 -3.12
C VAL A 36 4.37 -1.19 -3.59
N GLY A 37 3.56 -1.61 -4.57
CA GLY A 37 2.45 -0.81 -5.09
C GLY A 37 1.37 -0.53 -4.04
N GLN A 38 0.98 -1.53 -3.25
CA GLN A 38 -0.02 -1.37 -2.19
C GLN A 38 0.47 -0.42 -1.09
N VAL A 39 1.73 -0.57 -0.65
CA VAL A 39 2.31 0.29 0.39
C VAL A 39 2.47 1.72 -0.08
N LEU A 40 2.91 1.96 -1.32
CA LEU A 40 2.99 3.32 -1.87
C LEU A 40 1.61 3.99 -1.93
N ALA A 41 0.58 3.26 -2.35
CA ALA A 41 -0.78 3.78 -2.36
C ALA A 41 -1.29 4.12 -0.95
N ALA A 42 -0.95 3.30 0.06
CA ALA A 42 -1.24 3.61 1.46
C ALA A 42 -0.48 4.85 1.92
N CYS A 43 0.82 4.96 1.63
CA CYS A 43 1.61 6.14 1.96
C CYS A 43 1.05 7.42 1.35
N GLU A 44 0.65 7.42 0.07
CA GLU A 44 0.06 8.58 -0.59
C GLU A 44 -1.23 9.04 0.10
N ARG A 45 -2.13 8.10 0.42
CA ARG A 45 -3.36 8.42 1.18
C ARG A 45 -3.06 8.89 2.60
N GLY A 46 -2.10 8.26 3.27
CA GLY A 46 -1.66 8.62 4.62
C GLY A 46 -1.08 10.03 4.68
N PHE A 47 -0.24 10.41 3.71
CA PHE A 47 0.30 11.77 3.60
C PHE A 47 -0.78 12.80 3.28
N ALA A 48 -1.71 12.48 2.38
CA ALA A 48 -2.86 13.34 2.09
C ALA A 48 -3.76 13.56 3.32
N ALA A 49 -3.83 12.58 4.22
CA ALA A 49 -4.54 12.67 5.50
C ALA A 49 -3.72 13.34 6.63
N GLY A 50 -2.55 13.91 6.32
CA GLY A 50 -1.68 14.57 7.30
C GLY A 50 -1.00 13.60 8.26
N GLY A 51 -0.70 12.37 7.81
CA GLY A 51 -0.03 11.33 8.61
C GLY A 51 -0.95 10.67 9.63
N LYS A 52 -2.27 10.65 9.38
CA LYS A 52 -3.27 10.09 10.31
C LYS A 52 -4.08 8.98 9.66
N GLY A 53 -4.59 8.08 10.50
CA GLY A 53 -5.46 6.99 10.08
C GLY A 53 -4.70 5.71 9.67
N LEU A 54 -5.46 4.72 9.21
CA LEU A 54 -4.96 3.37 8.94
C LEU A 54 -3.88 3.35 7.84
N ASP A 55 -4.08 4.13 6.77
CA ASP A 55 -3.11 4.20 5.66
C ASP A 55 -1.76 4.78 6.09
N ALA A 56 -1.76 5.75 7.01
CA ALA A 56 -0.53 6.28 7.59
C ALA A 56 0.15 5.22 8.48
N ALA A 57 -0.61 4.50 9.31
CA ALA A 57 -0.05 3.42 10.13
C ALA A 57 0.54 2.27 9.29
N ILE A 58 -0.11 1.90 8.18
CA ILE A 58 0.42 0.93 7.22
C ILE A 58 1.74 1.44 6.61
N CYS A 59 1.76 2.70 6.16
CA CYS A 59 2.97 3.30 5.60
C CYS A 59 4.13 3.28 6.61
N ASP A 60 3.88 3.73 7.84
CA ASP A 60 4.90 3.80 8.89
C ASP A 60 5.45 2.42 9.23
N TRP A 61 4.57 1.43 9.43
CA TRP A 61 4.96 0.06 9.77
C TRP A 61 5.74 -0.62 8.64
N SER A 62 5.34 -0.41 7.39
CA SER A 62 6.00 -1.03 6.24
C SER A 62 7.33 -0.38 5.87
N LEU A 63 7.49 0.94 6.05
CA LEU A 63 8.69 1.67 5.63
C LEU A 63 9.72 1.86 6.74
N LEU A 64 9.31 1.67 7.99
CA LEU A 64 10.18 1.70 9.15
C LEU A 64 9.95 0.46 10.02
N PRO A 65 10.21 -0.75 9.49
CA PRO A 65 10.08 -1.97 10.26
C PRO A 65 11.00 -1.88 11.48
N CYS A 66 10.48 -2.29 12.64
CA CYS A 66 11.32 -2.49 13.80
C CYS A 66 12.45 -3.46 13.42
N ALA A 67 13.68 -3.20 13.87
CA ALA A 67 14.82 -4.11 13.71
C ALA A 67 14.67 -5.38 14.59
N CYS A 68 13.44 -5.88 14.78
CA CYS A 68 13.12 -7.06 15.56
C CYS A 68 13.65 -8.36 14.92
N HIS A 69 14.26 -8.28 13.73
CA HIS A 69 15.17 -9.32 13.28
C HIS A 69 16.43 -9.28 14.13
N SER A 70 16.45 -10.14 15.14
CA SER A 70 17.53 -10.21 16.12
C SER A 70 18.83 -10.60 15.42
N PRO A 71 20.01 -10.16 15.90
CA PRO A 71 21.28 -10.78 15.53
C PRO A 71 21.29 -12.31 15.73
N ALA A 72 20.36 -12.84 16.54
CA ALA A 72 20.12 -14.27 16.72
C ALA A 72 19.50 -14.98 15.50
N ASP A 73 19.00 -14.23 14.50
CA ASP A 73 18.46 -14.78 13.25
C ASP A 73 19.57 -15.26 12.29
N GLY A 74 20.84 -15.12 12.71
CA GLY A 74 22.01 -15.64 12.00
C GLY A 74 22.27 -14.94 10.66
N PRO A 75 23.06 -15.56 9.76
CA PRO A 75 23.38 -15.02 8.43
C PRO A 75 22.17 -14.80 7.51
N GLN A 76 20.97 -15.18 7.96
CA GLN A 76 19.69 -15.07 7.25
C GLN A 76 18.92 -13.79 7.61
N ALA A 77 19.43 -12.95 8.53
CA ALA A 77 18.77 -11.74 9.04
C ALA A 77 18.58 -10.60 8.01
N GLY A 78 18.96 -10.80 6.75
CA GLY A 78 18.90 -9.77 5.71
C GLY A 78 19.94 -8.66 5.88
N PRO A 79 19.88 -7.61 5.06
CA PRO A 79 20.83 -6.50 5.11
C PRO A 79 20.62 -5.67 6.37
N ARG A 80 21.71 -5.18 6.99
CA ARG A 80 21.65 -4.32 8.19
C ARG A 80 21.54 -2.85 7.82
N TRP A 81 20.79 -2.08 8.61
CA TRP A 81 20.68 -0.62 8.50
C TRP A 81 20.83 0.07 9.85
N CYS A 82 21.40 1.27 9.85
CA CYS A 82 21.71 2.04 11.04
C CYS A 82 21.17 3.46 10.91
N ILE A 83 19.90 3.66 11.26
CA ILE A 83 19.28 4.98 11.26
C ILE A 83 19.89 5.83 12.39
N PRO A 84 20.40 7.05 12.10
CA PRO A 84 20.94 7.93 13.13
C PRO A 84 19.90 8.25 14.21
N PRO A 85 20.27 8.32 15.51
CA PRO A 85 19.31 8.57 16.59
C PRO A 85 18.63 9.95 16.49
N ALA A 86 19.28 10.92 15.84
CA ALA A 86 18.73 12.24 15.57
C ALA A 86 17.75 12.27 14.37
N GLN A 87 17.65 11.18 13.61
CA GLN A 87 16.79 11.09 12.43
C GLN A 87 15.33 10.96 12.85
N ALA A 88 14.49 11.91 12.45
CA ALA A 88 13.06 11.83 12.70
C ALA A 88 12.42 10.66 11.90
N PRO A 89 11.52 9.86 12.50
CA PRO A 89 10.86 8.75 11.81
C PRO A 89 10.19 9.15 10.50
N ALA A 90 9.44 10.25 10.50
CA ALA A 90 8.75 10.76 9.31
C ALA A 90 9.72 11.08 8.16
N ALA A 91 10.93 11.56 8.48
CA ALA A 91 11.94 11.84 7.46
C ALA A 91 12.56 10.53 6.91
N THR A 92 12.73 9.51 7.74
CA THR A 92 13.11 8.17 7.27
C THR A 92 12.06 7.57 6.34
N ILE A 93 10.79 7.61 6.75
CA ILE A 93 9.66 7.10 5.96
C ILE A 93 9.59 7.83 4.62
N ALA A 94 9.74 9.16 4.60
CA ALA A 94 9.76 9.94 3.36
C ALA A 94 10.92 9.55 2.43
N ALA A 95 12.12 9.31 2.98
CA ALA A 95 13.28 8.87 2.21
C ALA A 95 13.07 7.48 1.58
N VAL A 96 12.57 6.51 2.37
CA VAL A 96 12.27 5.16 1.87
C VAL A 96 11.15 5.19 0.84
N ALA A 97 10.09 5.98 1.06
CA ALA A 97 9.00 6.13 0.09
C ALA A 97 9.51 6.72 -1.24
N ALA A 98 10.45 7.67 -1.20
CA ALA A 98 11.06 8.22 -2.40
C ALA A 98 11.84 7.15 -3.19
N GLU A 99 12.56 6.25 -2.51
CA GLU A 99 13.24 5.11 -3.14
C GLU A 99 12.24 4.11 -3.74
N LEU A 100 11.19 3.75 -3.00
CA LEU A 100 10.15 2.85 -3.51
C LEU A 100 9.45 3.43 -4.74
N ARG A 101 9.21 4.74 -4.82
CA ARG A 101 8.65 5.37 -6.03
C ARG A 101 9.53 5.17 -7.26
N ARG A 102 10.84 5.05 -7.10
CA ARG A 102 11.79 4.75 -8.18
C ARG A 102 11.95 3.25 -8.47
N HIS A 103 11.42 2.38 -7.62
CA HIS A 103 11.51 0.93 -7.80
C HIS A 103 10.66 0.48 -9.01
N PRO A 104 11.25 -0.26 -9.97
CA PRO A 104 10.55 -0.65 -11.19
C PRO A 104 9.48 -1.73 -10.95
N GLU A 105 9.72 -2.63 -9.99
CA GLU A 105 8.84 -3.75 -9.72
C GLU A 105 7.84 -3.38 -8.61
N ARG A 106 6.59 -3.09 -9.02
CA ARG A 106 5.49 -2.72 -8.10
C ARG A 106 4.87 -3.92 -7.38
N SER A 107 4.99 -5.11 -7.97
CA SER A 107 4.47 -6.37 -7.44
C SER A 107 5.40 -7.05 -6.43
N ALA A 108 6.65 -6.57 -6.28
CA ALA A 108 7.59 -7.12 -5.32
C ALA A 108 7.05 -7.00 -3.88
N ALA A 109 7.36 -8.00 -3.05
CA ALA A 109 7.03 -7.99 -1.63
C ALA A 109 7.81 -6.89 -0.91
N VAL A 110 7.11 -6.03 -0.17
CA VAL A 110 7.72 -4.87 0.49
C VAL A 110 8.75 -5.30 1.53
N GLU A 111 8.52 -6.44 2.19
CA GLU A 111 9.37 -7.03 3.22
C GLU A 111 10.74 -7.45 2.67
N GLN A 112 10.83 -7.72 1.36
CA GLN A 112 12.10 -8.03 0.69
C GLN A 112 12.82 -6.77 0.22
N VAL A 113 12.06 -5.75 -0.21
CA VAL A 113 12.60 -4.53 -0.85
C VAL A 113 13.03 -3.48 0.18
N VAL A 114 12.23 -3.25 1.22
CA VAL A 114 12.48 -2.16 2.20
C VAL A 114 13.79 -2.36 2.98
N PRO A 115 14.14 -3.56 3.49
CA PRO A 115 15.44 -3.77 4.14
C PRO A 115 16.63 -3.41 3.24
N GLN A 116 16.56 -3.73 1.94
CA GLN A 116 17.60 -3.41 0.97
C GLN A 116 17.70 -1.90 0.72
N ILE A 117 16.57 -1.20 0.70
CA ILE A 117 16.54 0.27 0.63
C ILE A 117 17.15 0.88 1.89
N LEU A 118 16.71 0.45 3.07
CA LEU A 118 17.18 0.97 4.35
C LEU A 118 18.68 0.78 4.51
N ALA A 119 19.23 -0.38 4.15
CA ALA A 119 20.66 -0.64 4.24
C ALA A 119 21.51 0.25 3.32
N ARG A 120 20.94 0.68 2.18
CA ARG A 120 21.61 1.60 1.25
C ARG A 120 21.49 3.06 1.69
N VAL A 121 20.32 3.47 2.20
CA VAL A 121 20.09 4.85 2.65
C VAL A 121 20.77 5.11 4.00
N TYR A 122 20.83 4.10 4.87
CA TYR A 122 21.39 4.16 6.21
C TYR A 122 22.38 3.02 6.44
N PRO A 123 23.55 3.03 5.75
CA PRO A 123 24.56 1.99 5.93
C PRO A 123 25.10 1.99 7.35
N CYS A 124 25.30 0.80 7.92
CA CYS A 124 25.98 0.66 9.20
C CYS A 124 27.49 0.90 9.06
N PRO A 125 28.12 1.61 10.01
CA PRO A 125 29.57 1.73 10.06
C PRO A 125 30.24 0.36 10.19
N SER A 126 31.36 0.16 9.49
CA SER A 126 32.10 -1.11 9.47
C SER A 126 32.75 -1.50 10.80
N ASP A 127 32.75 -0.61 11.79
CA ASP A 127 33.29 -0.79 13.14
C ASP A 127 32.22 -1.16 14.20
N ARG A 128 30.94 -1.22 13.83
CA ARG A 128 29.87 -1.72 14.72
C ARG A 128 29.61 -3.22 14.48
N PRO A 129 29.79 -4.09 15.50
CA PRO A 129 29.49 -5.52 15.39
C PRO A 129 28.00 -5.82 15.20
#